data_AF-A0A838WP65-F1
#
_entry.id   AF-A0A838WP65-F1
#
_cell.length_a   1.000
_cell.length_b   1.000
_cell.length_c   1.000
_cell.angle_alpha   90.00
_cell.angle_beta   90.00
_cell.angle_gamma   90.00
#
_symmetry.space_group_name_H-M   'P 1'
#
loop_
_entity.id
_entity.type
_entity.pdbx_description
1 polymer ?
#
loop_
_entity_poly.entity_id
_entity_poly.type
_entity_poly.pdbx_seq_one_letter_code
_entity_poly.pdbx_strand_id
1 'polypeptide(L)'
;MYTTQKTTNPVKTSEDLQILIQEVKTAQAKYAEYSQEQVDHIFKQAARAANAGRIPLAKMAVEETGMGVVEDKVIKNHFASEYIYNKYKNEKTCGIIEDDKQFGIQRIAEPVGILAGIVPTTNPTSTAIFKALL
;
A
#
# COMPACT_ATOMS: atom_id res chain seq x y z
N MET A 1 -6.75 24.43 3.71
CA MET A 1 -7.04 23.45 4.76
C MET A 1 -7.89 22.35 4.14
N TYR A 2 -7.31 21.19 3.83
CA TYR A 2 -8.08 20.05 3.31
C TYR A 2 -8.47 19.15 4.48
N THR A 3 -9.73 19.24 4.90
CA THR A 3 -10.33 18.35 5.89
C THR A 3 -10.66 17.04 5.19
N THR A 4 -9.80 16.02 5.29
CA THR A 4 -10.16 14.66 4.89
C THR A 4 -11.17 14.14 5.91
N GLN A 5 -12.46 14.18 5.55
CA GLN A 5 -13.50 13.44 6.26
C GLN A 5 -13.16 11.94 6.16
N LYS A 6 -12.72 11.36 7.28
CA LYS A 6 -12.59 9.90 7.43
C LYS A 6 -13.97 9.33 7.73
N THR A 7 -14.76 9.08 6.70
CA THR A 7 -16.00 8.32 6.79
C THR A 7 -15.70 6.89 6.35
N THR A 8 -15.16 6.07 7.25
CA THR A 8 -15.17 4.61 7.07
C THR A 8 -16.21 4.07 8.03
N ASN A 9 -17.37 3.69 7.50
CA ASN A 9 -18.35 2.94 8.28
C ASN A 9 -17.68 1.64 8.77
N PRO A 10 -17.91 1.24 10.04
CA PRO A 10 -17.28 0.04 10.57
C PRO A 10 -17.82 -1.19 9.83
N VAL A 11 -16.93 -2.00 9.25
CA VAL A 11 -17.29 -3.26 8.61
C VAL A 11 -17.52 -4.31 9.70
N LYS A 12 -18.78 -4.68 9.92
CA LYS A 12 -19.18 -5.63 10.97
C LYS A 12 -19.92 -6.84 10.44
N THR A 13 -20.61 -6.71 9.31
CA THR A 13 -21.36 -7.81 8.69
C THR A 13 -20.84 -8.19 7.31
N SER A 14 -21.35 -9.31 6.78
CA SER A 14 -21.10 -9.73 5.40
C SER A 14 -21.56 -8.68 4.38
N GLU A 15 -22.68 -8.01 4.65
CA GLU A 15 -23.22 -6.97 3.78
C GLU A 15 -22.29 -5.75 3.76
N ASP A 16 -21.78 -5.31 4.93
CA ASP A 16 -20.82 -4.22 5.01
C ASP A 16 -19.55 -4.52 4.21
N LEU A 17 -19.08 -5.77 4.29
CA LEU A 17 -17.90 -6.22 3.54
C LEU A 17 -18.17 -6.19 2.03
N GLN A 18 -19.35 -6.63 1.58
CA GLN A 18 -19.71 -6.57 0.17
C GLN A 18 -19.76 -5.13 -0.35
N ILE A 19 -20.30 -4.20 0.44
CA ILE A 19 -20.33 -2.77 0.10
C ILE A 19 -18.89 -2.24 -0.04
N LEU A 20 -18.01 -2.51 0.94
CA LEU A 20 -16.62 -2.08 0.88
C LEU A 20 -15.90 -2.65 -0.35
N ILE A 21 -16.12 -3.92 -0.70
CA ILE A 21 -15.51 -4.54 -1.89
C ILE A 21 -15.95 -3.81 -3.17
N GLN A 22 -17.21 -3.38 -3.28
CA GLN A 22 -17.68 -2.62 -4.45
C GLN A 22 -17.06 -1.21 -4.52
N GLU A 23 -16.89 -0.56 -3.37
CA GLU A 23 -16.20 0.74 -3.29
C GLU A 23 -14.74 0.60 -3.74
N VAL A 24 -14.02 -0.41 -3.22
CA VAL A 24 -12.64 -0.70 -3.59
C VAL A 24 -12.53 -1.06 -5.07
N LYS A 25 -13.48 -1.82 -5.62
CA LYS A 25 -13.54 -2.13 -7.05
C LYS A 25 -13.66 -0.87 -7.91
N THR A 26 -14.54 0.05 -7.49
CA THR A 26 -14.74 1.33 -8.19
C THR A 26 -13.49 2.22 -8.10
N ALA A 27 -12.83 2.23 -6.95
CA ALA A 27 -11.56 2.95 -6.76
C ALA A 27 -10.44 2.35 -7.62
N GLN A 28 -10.32 1.02 -7.67
CA GLN A 28 -9.31 0.33 -8.47
C GLN A 28 -9.49 0.58 -9.97
N ALA A 29 -10.73 0.58 -10.47
CA ALA A 29 -11.01 0.90 -11.87
C ALA A 29 -10.51 2.31 -12.24
N LYS A 30 -10.74 3.30 -11.38
CA LYS A 30 -10.21 4.66 -11.58
C LYS A 30 -8.69 4.72 -11.46
N TYR A 31 -8.11 3.96 -10.53
CA TYR A 31 -6.66 3.92 -10.33
C TYR A 31 -5.92 3.27 -11.51
N ALA A 32 -6.56 2.32 -12.20
CA ALA A 32 -5.99 1.67 -13.38
C ALA A 32 -5.80 2.62 -14.58
N GLU A 33 -6.50 3.76 -14.61
CA GLU A 33 -6.37 4.79 -15.65
C GLU A 33 -5.22 5.78 -15.38
N TYR A 34 -4.53 5.67 -14.24
CA TYR A 34 -3.51 6.65 -13.85
C TYR A 34 -2.22 6.45 -14.63
N SER A 35 -1.54 7.57 -14.91
CA SER A 35 -0.21 7.54 -15.52
C SER A 35 0.85 7.10 -14.50
N GLN A 36 2.01 6.66 -15.01
CA GLN A 36 3.14 6.26 -14.16
C GLN A 36 3.52 7.40 -13.20
N GLU A 37 3.53 8.67 -13.65
CA GLU A 37 3.89 9.81 -12.81
C GLU A 37 2.88 10.04 -11.67
N GLN A 38 1.59 9.81 -11.93
CA GLN A 38 0.54 9.91 -10.91
C GLN A 38 0.68 8.81 -9.87
N VAL A 39 0.93 7.57 -10.32
CA VAL A 39 1.18 6.42 -9.45
C VAL A 39 2.44 6.64 -8.61
N ASP A 40 3.53 7.08 -9.22
CA ASP A 40 4.80 7.37 -8.53
C ASP A 40 4.65 8.48 -7.49
N HIS A 41 3.83 9.51 -7.81
CA HIS A 41 3.52 10.56 -6.86
C HIS A 41 2.75 10.01 -5.65
N ILE A 42 1.72 9.19 -5.87
CA ILE A 42 0.93 8.57 -4.80
C ILE A 42 1.82 7.66 -3.96
N PHE A 43 2.65 6.82 -4.60
CA PHE A 43 3.60 5.93 -3.95
C PHE A 43 4.57 6.68 -3.04
N LYS A 44 5.13 7.80 -3.53
CA LYS A 44 6.01 8.67 -2.74
C LYS A 44 5.32 9.28 -1.52
N GLN A 45 4.09 9.78 -1.68
CA GLN A 45 3.36 10.39 -0.57
C GLN A 45 2.95 9.34 0.47
N ALA A 46 2.51 8.17 0.04
CA ALA A 46 2.13 7.06 0.92
C ALA A 46 3.34 6.57 1.73
N ALA A 47 4.49 6.33 1.07
CA ALA A 47 5.72 5.91 1.75
C ALA A 47 6.20 6.97 2.76
N ARG A 48 6.14 8.25 2.39
CA ARG A 48 6.51 9.36 3.28
C ARG A 48 5.60 9.44 4.51
N ALA A 49 4.29 9.27 4.33
CA ALA A 49 3.33 9.27 5.43
C ALA A 49 3.56 8.08 6.37
N ALA A 50 3.81 6.88 5.82
CA ALA A 50 4.13 5.69 6.59
C ALA A 50 5.43 5.87 7.41
N ASN A 51 6.48 6.43 6.80
CA ASN A 51 7.75 6.70 7.49
C ASN A 51 7.60 7.76 8.60
N ALA A 52 6.81 8.81 8.37
CA ALA A 52 6.50 9.81 9.40
C ALA A 52 5.70 9.21 10.57
N GLY A 53 4.80 8.27 10.27
CA GLY A 53 3.99 7.55 11.26
C GLY A 53 4.70 6.39 11.98
N ARG A 54 5.99 6.13 11.71
CA ARG A 54 6.69 4.92 12.22
C ARG A 54 6.66 4.77 13.74
N ILE A 55 6.83 5.87 14.48
CA ILE A 55 6.87 5.90 15.96
C ILE A 55 5.47 5.68 16.55
N PRO A 56 4.44 6.46 16.22
CA PRO A 56 3.10 6.23 16.78
C PRO A 56 2.55 4.85 16.42
N LEU A 57 2.79 4.35 15.20
CA LEU A 57 2.37 3.01 14.79
C LEU A 57 3.11 1.90 15.55
N ALA A 58 4.40 2.07 15.82
CA ALA A 58 5.16 1.10 16.61
C ALA A 58 4.67 1.04 18.06
N LYS A 59 4.41 2.19 18.70
CA LYS A 59 3.86 2.27 20.06
C LYS A 59 2.50 1.59 20.14
N MET A 60 1.59 1.93 19.23
CA MET A 60 0.26 1.31 19.15
C MET A 60 0.33 -0.21 19.00
N ALA A 61 1.23 -0.71 18.13
CA ALA A 61 1.38 -2.14 17.93
C ALA A 61 1.89 -2.86 19.19
N VAL A 62 2.80 -2.27 19.97
CA VAL A 62 3.26 -2.88 21.24
C VAL A 62 2.17 -2.80 22.30
N GLU A 63 1.49 -1.65 22.41
CA GLU A 63 0.42 -1.43 23.40
C GLU A 63 -0.75 -2.40 23.19
N GLU A 64 -1.17 -2.62 21.94
CA GLU A 64 -2.29 -3.50 21.61
C GLU A 64 -1.92 -4.99 21.70
N THR A 65 -0.74 -5.38 21.21
CA THR A 65 -0.36 -6.81 21.16
C THR A 65 0.34 -7.31 22.41
N GLY A 66 0.91 -6.43 23.23
CA GLY A 66 1.78 -6.78 24.35
C GLY A 66 3.10 -7.44 23.91
N MET A 67 3.47 -7.39 22.63
CA MET A 67 4.59 -8.15 22.07
C MET A 67 5.65 -7.25 21.40
N GLY A 68 6.91 -7.53 21.73
CA GLY A 68 8.09 -6.93 21.10
C GLY A 68 8.50 -5.58 21.69
N VAL A 69 9.48 -4.95 21.05
CA VAL A 69 10.11 -3.70 21.48
C VAL A 69 9.74 -2.58 20.51
N VAL A 70 9.46 -1.39 21.03
CA VAL A 70 9.02 -0.24 20.21
C VAL A 70 10.10 0.12 19.19
N GLU A 71 11.36 0.17 19.61
CA GLU A 71 12.53 0.50 18.81
C GLU A 71 12.67 -0.43 17.60
N ASP A 72 12.57 -1.74 17.80
CA ASP A 72 12.63 -2.73 16.71
C ASP A 72 11.46 -2.56 15.74
N LYS A 73 10.25 -2.27 16.25
CA LYS A 73 9.08 -2.02 15.40
C LYS A 73 9.20 -0.70 14.63
N VAL A 74 9.86 0.32 15.18
CA VAL A 74 10.18 1.56 14.46
C VAL A 74 11.10 1.27 13.28
N ILE A 75 12.16 0.47 13.49
CA ILE A 75 13.09 0.07 12.43
C ILE A 75 12.35 -0.73 11.35
N LYS A 76 11.50 -1.68 11.74
CA LYS A 76 10.67 -2.46 10.79
C LYS A 76 9.71 -1.58 9.99
N ASN A 77 9.07 -0.60 10.61
CA ASN A 77 8.18 0.33 9.92
C ASN A 77 8.94 1.24 8.96
N HIS A 78 10.14 1.68 9.34
CA HIS A 78 11.03 2.44 8.46
C HIS A 78 11.47 1.61 7.25
N PHE A 79 11.86 0.34 7.47
CA PHE A 79 12.19 -0.59 6.40
C PHE A 79 11.00 -0.82 5.45
N ALA A 80 9.80 -1.10 5.99
CA ALA A 80 8.62 -1.33 5.18
C ALA A 80 8.17 -0.11 4.34
N SER A 81 8.58 1.11 4.72
CA SER A 81 8.22 2.33 4.01
C SER A 81 9.35 2.84 3.11
N GLU A 82 10.46 3.30 3.69
CA GLU A 82 11.51 4.00 2.96
C GLU A 82 12.37 3.07 2.11
N TYR A 83 12.68 1.87 2.61
CA TYR A 83 13.49 0.91 1.85
C TYR A 83 12.72 0.38 0.64
N ILE A 84 11.44 0.05 0.83
CA ILE A 84 10.55 -0.41 -0.23
C ILE A 84 10.35 0.67 -1.29
N TYR A 85 10.09 1.91 -0.86
CA TYR A 85 10.03 3.03 -1.79
C TYR A 85 11.30 3.17 -2.61
N ASN A 86 12.47 3.16 -1.98
CA ASN A 86 13.73 3.32 -2.70
C ASN A 86 14.04 2.16 -3.66
N LYS A 87 13.59 0.94 -3.34
CA LYS A 87 13.77 -0.23 -4.19
C LYS A 87 12.89 -0.16 -5.45
N TYR A 88 11.62 0.23 -5.31
CA TYR A 88 10.62 0.12 -6.38
C TYR A 88 10.31 1.44 -7.11
N LYS A 89 10.80 2.60 -6.65
CA LYS A 89 10.46 3.93 -7.22
C LYS A 89 10.75 4.14 -8.71
N ASN A 90 11.61 3.31 -9.31
CA ASN A 90 12.00 3.43 -10.71
C ASN A 90 11.50 2.25 -11.55
N GLU A 91 10.74 1.33 -10.95
CA GLU A 91 10.21 0.16 -11.64
C GLU A 91 8.96 0.56 -12.42
N LYS A 92 8.91 0.20 -13.71
CA LYS A 92 7.75 0.51 -14.54
C LYS A 92 6.63 -0.48 -14.23
N THR A 93 5.47 0.05 -13.84
CA THR A 93 4.31 -0.73 -13.43
C THR A 93 3.07 -0.44 -14.28
N CYS A 94 3.13 0.55 -15.17
CA CYS A 94 2.02 0.98 -16.02
C CYS A 94 2.41 0.91 -17.50
N GLY A 95 1.53 0.32 -18.33
CA GLY A 95 1.71 0.29 -19.78
C GLY A 95 2.81 -0.66 -20.25
N ILE A 96 3.53 -0.29 -21.32
CA ILE A 96 4.57 -1.13 -21.91
C ILE A 96 5.83 -1.10 -21.03
N ILE A 97 6.12 -2.23 -20.40
CA ILE A 97 7.28 -2.42 -19.52
C ILE A 97 8.51 -2.92 -20.27
N GLU A 98 8.30 -3.66 -21.37
CA GLU A 98 9.37 -4.21 -22.22
C GLU A 98 8.93 -4.17 -23.68
N ASP A 99 9.79 -3.70 -24.57
CA ASP A 99 9.59 -3.66 -26.02
C ASP A 99 10.85 -4.23 -26.69
N ASP A 100 10.73 -5.45 -27.21
CA ASP A 100 11.77 -6.11 -27.98
C ASP A 100 11.40 -6.10 -29.47
N LYS A 101 11.99 -5.15 -30.18
CA LYS A 101 11.79 -4.98 -31.63
C LYS A 101 12.45 -6.07 -32.48
N GLN A 102 13.45 -6.78 -31.95
CA GLN A 102 14.15 -7.83 -32.70
C GLN A 102 13.32 -9.11 -32.72
N PHE A 103 12.67 -9.44 -31.61
CA PHE A 103 11.77 -10.59 -31.50
C PHE A 103 10.29 -10.24 -31.74
N GLY A 104 9.95 -8.95 -31.85
CA GLY A 104 8.58 -8.48 -32.05
C GLY A 104 7.68 -8.70 -30.82
N ILE A 105 8.26 -8.70 -29.61
CA ILE A 105 7.55 -9.00 -28.36
C ILE A 105 7.41 -7.71 -27.56
N GLN A 106 6.18 -7.43 -27.10
CA GLN A 106 5.91 -6.36 -26.14
C GLN A 106 5.28 -6.95 -24.88
N ARG A 107 5.70 -6.46 -23.72
CA ARG A 107 5.12 -6.81 -22.42
C ARG A 107 4.43 -5.58 -21.86
N ILE A 108 3.15 -5.76 -21.53
CA ILE A 108 2.31 -4.72 -20.96
C ILE A 108 1.98 -5.13 -19.52
N ALA A 109 2.13 -4.21 -18.58
CA ALA A 109 1.74 -4.41 -17.19
C ALA A 109 0.24 -4.10 -17.03
N GLU A 110 -0.49 -5.08 -16.49
CA GLU A 110 -1.89 -4.92 -16.10
C GLU A 110 -2.05 -5.21 -14.60
N PRO A 111 -2.84 -4.42 -13.88
CA PRO A 111 -3.10 -4.67 -12.47
C PRO A 111 -3.96 -5.93 -12.29
N VAL A 112 -3.58 -6.80 -11.35
CA VAL A 112 -4.34 -8.02 -11.01
C VAL A 112 -5.76 -7.70 -10.51
N GLY A 113 -5.96 -6.52 -9.92
CA GLY A 113 -7.24 -6.05 -9.37
C GLY A 113 -7.17 -5.91 -7.85
N ILE A 114 -8.15 -6.49 -7.14
CA ILE A 114 -8.26 -6.38 -5.69
C ILE A 114 -7.48 -7.51 -5.01
N LEU A 115 -6.62 -7.16 -4.04
CA LEU A 115 -5.83 -8.11 -3.27
C LEU A 115 -6.34 -8.22 -1.83
N ALA A 116 -6.43 -9.45 -1.32
CA ALA A 116 -6.76 -9.72 0.08
C ALA A 116 -5.48 -9.81 0.93
N GLY A 117 -5.18 -8.73 1.66
CA GLY A 117 -3.98 -8.62 2.49
C GLY A 117 -4.17 -9.18 3.91
N ILE A 118 -3.88 -10.46 4.14
CA ILE A 118 -3.90 -11.03 5.51
C ILE A 118 -2.67 -10.53 6.30
N VAL A 119 -2.88 -10.04 7.51
CA VAL A 119 -1.84 -9.44 8.36
C VAL A 119 -1.64 -10.28 9.63
N PRO A 120 -0.40 -10.67 9.98
CA PRO A 120 -0.12 -11.42 11.20
C PRO A 120 0.03 -10.51 12.43
N THR A 121 -0.32 -11.04 13.60
CA THR A 121 -0.23 -10.33 14.90
C THR A 121 1.21 -9.96 15.30
N THR A 122 2.22 -10.68 14.81
CA THR A 122 3.63 -10.41 15.15
C THR A 122 4.15 -9.11 14.54
N ASN A 123 3.67 -8.75 13.33
CA ASN A 123 4.12 -7.60 12.56
C ASN A 123 2.92 -6.86 11.93
N PRO A 124 2.00 -6.30 12.74
CA PRO A 124 0.72 -5.79 12.25
C PRO A 124 0.90 -4.55 11.37
N THR A 125 1.72 -3.60 11.82
CA THR A 125 1.91 -2.31 11.14
C THR A 125 2.86 -2.40 9.94
N SER A 126 4.02 -3.03 10.09
CA SER A 126 4.99 -3.15 9.00
C SER A 126 4.46 -3.97 7.83
N THR A 127 3.69 -5.04 8.08
CA THR A 127 3.10 -5.87 7.00
C THR A 127 2.01 -5.11 6.26
N ALA A 128 1.17 -4.36 6.97
CA ALA A 128 0.15 -3.53 6.35
C ALA A 128 0.78 -2.43 5.47
N ILE A 129 1.83 -1.75 5.97
CA ILE A 129 2.57 -0.75 5.19
C ILE A 129 3.18 -1.37 3.93
N PHE A 130 3.88 -2.50 4.07
CA PHE A 130 4.53 -3.17 2.95
C PHE A 130 3.54 -3.57 1.86
N LYS A 131 2.42 -4.21 2.25
CA LYS A 131 1.39 -4.66 1.30
C LYS A 131 0.60 -3.51 0.67
N ALA A 132 0.51 -2.35 1.33
CA ALA A 132 -0.16 -1.18 0.77
C ALA A 132 0.73 -0.38 -0.21
N LEU A 133 2.04 -0.63 -0.18
CA LEU A 133 3.04 0.03 -1.01
C LEU A 133 3.48 -0.83 -2.22
N LEU A 134 3.06 -2.09 -2.27
CA LEU A 134 3.25 -3.00 -3.40
C LEU A 134 2.05 -2.94 -4.33
#